data_AF-A0A4R0QJH5-F1
#
_entry.id   AF-A0A4R0QJH5-F1
#
_cell.length_a   1.000
_cell.length_b   1.000
_cell.length_c   1.000
_cell.angle_alpha   90.00
_cell.angle_beta   90.00
_cell.angle_gamma   90.00
#
_symmetry.space_group_name_H-M   'P 1'
#
loop_
_entity.id
_entity.type
_entity.pdbx_description
1 polymer ?
#
loop_
_entity_poly.entity_id
_entity_poly.type
_entity_poly.pdbx_seq_one_letter_code
_entity_poly.pdbx_strand_id
1 'polypeptide(L)'
;MKVRLRKAQGLDISDDYQAYELYDLRDDISETHNVIDQHPEIVAELSKSLADYIKNGRSTPGQPQSNEPLRYAKWPQINFMEGIDDK
;
A
#
# COMPACT_ATOMS: atom_id res chain seq x y z
N MET A 1 -7.90 6.15 9.86
CA MET A 1 -7.68 4.82 9.25
C MET A 1 -6.30 4.76 8.62
N LYS A 2 -5.67 3.59 8.61
CA LYS A 2 -4.34 3.33 8.05
C LYS A 2 -4.42 2.06 7.20
N VAL A 3 -3.80 2.10 6.02
CA VAL A 3 -3.62 0.91 5.18
C VAL A 3 -2.23 0.35 5.42
N ARG A 4 -2.14 -0.96 5.65
CA ARG A 4 -0.87 -1.68 5.77
C ARG A 4 -0.72 -2.64 4.60
N LEU A 5 0.49 -2.68 4.04
CA LEU A 5 0.88 -3.55 2.93
C LEU A 5 1.94 -4.52 3.45
N ARG A 6 1.72 -5.82 3.36
CA ARG A 6 2.74 -6.83 3.71
C ARG A 6 3.08 -7.72 2.51
N LYS A 7 4.34 -8.19 2.47
CA LYS A 7 4.86 -9.12 1.47
C LYS A 7 4.79 -10.54 2.02
N ALA A 8 4.17 -11.46 1.28
CA ALA A 8 4.43 -12.88 1.47
C ALA A 8 5.73 -13.23 0.74
N GLN A 9 6.78 -13.58 1.48
CA GLN A 9 7.98 -14.19 0.91
C GLN A 9 8.13 -15.59 1.50
N GLY A 10 7.73 -16.59 0.71
CA GLY A 10 8.03 -18.01 0.88
C GLY A 10 8.10 -18.52 2.32
N LEU A 11 6.93 -18.87 2.88
CA LEU A 11 6.70 -19.91 3.89
C LEU A 11 5.18 -19.93 4.12
N ASP A 12 4.59 -21.13 3.97
CA ASP A 12 3.20 -21.54 4.25
C ASP A 12 2.12 -20.43 4.21
N ILE A 13 1.46 -20.30 3.05
CA ILE A 13 0.29 -19.44 2.88
C ILE A 13 -0.88 -20.13 3.58
N SER A 14 -1.12 -19.80 4.85
CA SER A 14 -2.46 -19.97 5.41
C SER A 14 -3.42 -19.04 4.65
N ASP A 15 -4.64 -19.52 4.37
CA ASP A 15 -5.72 -18.86 3.60
C ASP A 15 -6.14 -17.45 4.09
N ASP A 16 -5.45 -16.87 5.07
CA ASP A 16 -5.77 -15.61 5.76
C ASP A 16 -4.93 -14.41 5.27
N TYR A 17 -4.06 -14.60 4.26
CA TYR A 17 -3.16 -13.55 3.80
C TYR A 17 -3.80 -12.64 2.73
N GLN A 18 -4.46 -11.57 3.16
CA GLN A 18 -4.86 -10.49 2.26
C GLN A 18 -3.65 -9.59 1.94
N ALA A 19 -3.37 -9.34 0.65
CA ALA A 19 -2.24 -8.50 0.22
C ALA A 19 -2.32 -7.04 0.72
N TYR A 20 -3.52 -6.63 1.12
CA TYR A 20 -3.89 -5.30 1.57
C TYR A 20 -4.71 -5.42 2.85
N GLU A 21 -4.45 -4.55 3.82
CA GLU A 21 -5.16 -4.51 5.10
C GLU A 21 -5.58 -3.06 5.39
N LEU A 22 -6.76 -2.86 5.97
CA LEU A 22 -7.25 -1.55 6.40
C LEU A 22 -7.63 -1.62 7.89
N TYR A 23 -7.11 -0.68 8.68
CA TYR A 23 -7.37 -0.60 10.11
C TYR A 23 -7.90 0.79 10.50
N ASP A 24 -8.87 0.84 11.42
CA ASP A 24 -9.26 2.08 12.07
C ASP A 24 -8.49 2.29 13.38
N LEU A 25 -7.39 3.04 13.30
CA LEU A 25 -6.53 3.32 14.44
C LEU A 25 -7.19 4.12 15.58
N ARG A 26 -8.38 4.71 15.37
CA ARG A 26 -9.11 5.38 16.45
C ARG A 26 -9.61 4.37 17.49
N ASP A 27 -10.05 3.21 17.00
CA ASP A 27 -10.67 2.16 17.81
C ASP A 27 -9.80 0.90 17.94
N ASP A 28 -8.84 0.70 17.03
CA ASP A 28 -7.90 -0.43 17.02
C ASP A 28 -6.46 0.04 16.76
N ILE A 29 -5.86 0.68 17.77
CA ILE A 29 -4.47 1.13 17.72
C ILE A 29 -3.48 -0.02 17.59
N SER A 30 -3.89 -1.23 18.00
CA SER A 30 -3.10 -2.47 17.93
C SER A 30 -3.09 -3.14 16.55
N GLU A 31 -3.89 -2.66 15.58
CA GLU A 31 -4.01 -3.23 14.23
C GLU A 31 -4.38 -4.73 14.25
N THR A 32 -5.38 -5.10 15.05
CA THR A 32 -5.85 -6.49 15.24
C THR A 32 -7.10 -6.83 14.44
N HIS A 33 -7.86 -5.84 13.97
CA HIS A 33 -9.11 -6.03 13.26
C HIS A 33 -9.06 -5.41 11.86
N ASN A 34 -8.82 -6.24 10.85
CA ASN A 34 -8.83 -5.81 9.46
C ASN A 34 -10.28 -5.55 8.99
N VAL A 35 -10.55 -4.31 8.56
CA VAL A 35 -11.88 -3.84 8.10
C VAL A 35 -11.92 -3.57 6.59
N ILE A 36 -10.96 -4.10 5.82
CA ILE A 36 -10.81 -3.77 4.39
C ILE A 36 -12.05 -4.07 3.55
N ASP A 37 -12.68 -5.22 3.79
CA ASP A 37 -13.88 -5.64 3.04
C ASP A 37 -15.11 -4.81 3.38
N GLN A 38 -15.09 -4.08 4.50
CA GLN A 38 -16.20 -3.25 4.97
C GLN A 38 -16.17 -1.83 4.41
N HIS A 39 -15.02 -1.37 3.89
CA HIS A 39 -14.80 0.02 3.47
C HIS A 39 -14.10 0.14 2.10
N PRO A 40 -14.65 -0.45 1.02
CA PRO A 40 -14.02 -0.47 -0.30
C PRO A 40 -13.75 0.94 -0.88
N GLU A 41 -14.58 1.92 -0.54
CA GLU A 41 -14.41 3.32 -0.95
C GLU A 41 -13.17 3.97 -0.33
N ILE A 42 -12.87 3.65 0.93
CA ILE A 42 -11.70 4.17 1.65
C ILE A 42 -10.44 3.51 1.11
N VAL A 43 -10.51 2.22 0.79
CA VAL A 43 -9.42 1.50 0.12
C VAL A 43 -9.09 2.18 -1.20
N ALA A 44 -10.09 2.48 -2.04
CA ALA A 44 -9.88 3.14 -3.32
C ALA A 44 -9.23 4.53 -3.16
N GLU A 45 -9.69 5.33 -2.21
CA GLU A 45 -9.13 6.67 -1.93
C GLU A 45 -7.66 6.61 -1.47
N LEU A 46 -7.37 5.74 -0.51
CA LEU A 46 -6.03 5.60 0.07
C LEU A 46 -5.05 4.98 -0.94
N SER A 47 -5.49 3.99 -1.73
CA SER A 47 -4.70 3.42 -2.82
C SER A 47 -4.37 4.47 -3.88
N LYS A 48 -5.33 5.32 -4.25
CA LYS A 48 -5.08 6.44 -5.18
C LYS A 48 -4.07 7.43 -4.60
N SER A 49 -4.25 7.85 -3.35
CA SER A 49 -3.33 8.79 -2.68
C SER A 49 -1.91 8.24 -2.59
N LEU A 50 -1.76 6.96 -2.22
CA LEU A 50 -0.48 6.29 -2.19
C LEU A 50 0.17 6.23 -3.59
N ALA A 51 -0.60 5.92 -4.62
CA ALA A 51 -0.12 5.89 -6.00
C ALA A 51 0.41 7.27 -6.44
N ASP A 52 -0.29 8.34 -6.08
CA ASP A 52 0.13 9.71 -6.38
C ASP A 52 1.42 10.08 -5.62
N TYR A 53 1.56 9.64 -4.36
CA TYR A 53 2.79 9.87 -3.60
C TYR A 53 3.99 9.16 -4.20
N ILE A 54 3.81 7.92 -4.66
CA ILE A 54 4.87 7.16 -5.32
C ILE A 54 5.25 7.85 -6.66
N LYS A 55 4.27 8.25 -7.47
CA LYS A 55 4.53 8.92 -8.76
C LYS A 55 5.23 10.28 -8.61
N ASN A 56 4.86 11.05 -7.59
CA ASN A 56 5.44 12.36 -7.32
C ASN A 56 6.73 12.28 -6.48
N GLY A 57 7.03 11.12 -5.91
CA GLY A 57 8.13 10.88 -4.97
C GLY A 57 7.99 11.62 -3.63
N ARG A 58 6.78 12.07 -3.29
CA ARG A 58 6.48 12.82 -2.05
C ARG A 58 4.98 13.00 -1.81
N SER A 59 4.63 13.23 -0.55
CA SER A 59 3.26 13.49 -0.08
C SER A 59 2.96 14.96 0.24
N THR A 60 3.92 15.85 0.07
CA THR A 60 3.79 17.28 0.41
C THR A 60 3.81 18.17 -0.84
N PRO A 61 3.29 19.42 -0.81
CA PRO A 61 3.28 20.33 -1.96
C PRO A 61 4.67 20.77 -2.44
N GLY A 62 4.88 20.94 -3.74
CA GLY A 62 6.17 21.30 -4.38
C GLY A 62 6.52 20.41 -5.58
N GLN A 63 7.74 20.55 -6.12
CA GLN A 63 8.15 19.83 -7.33
C GLN A 63 8.29 18.32 -7.10
N PRO A 64 7.98 17.46 -8.10
CA PRO A 64 8.23 16.03 -8.01
C PRO A 64 9.69 15.69 -7.71
N GLN A 65 9.91 14.62 -6.95
CA GLN A 65 11.23 14.12 -6.57
C GLN A 65 11.40 12.68 -7.08
N SER A 66 12.63 12.27 -7.41
CA SER A 66 12.90 10.89 -7.79
C SER A 66 12.92 9.99 -6.57
N ASN A 67 12.25 8.84 -6.65
CA ASN A 67 12.42 7.75 -5.69
C ASN A 67 13.72 6.99 -5.96
N GLU A 68 14.16 6.19 -4.99
CA GLU A 68 15.21 5.20 -5.23
C GLU A 68 14.77 4.21 -6.33
N PRO A 69 15.65 3.90 -7.31
CA PRO A 69 15.33 2.94 -8.36
C PRO A 69 15.09 1.54 -7.76
N LEU A 70 14.20 0.75 -8.37
CA LEU A 70 13.90 -0.61 -7.92
C LEU A 70 15.03 -1.58 -8.33
N ARG A 71 16.18 -1.47 -7.64
CA ARG A 71 17.44 -2.14 -8.02
C ARG A 71 17.40 -3.68 -8.08
N TYR A 72 16.43 -4.32 -7.44
CA TYR A 72 16.45 -5.78 -7.24
C TYR A 72 15.16 -6.50 -7.64
N ALA A 73 13.99 -5.88 -7.45
CA ALA A 73 12.70 -6.40 -7.88
C ALA A 73 11.62 -5.33 -7.72
N LYS A 74 10.59 -5.39 -8.57
CA LYS A 74 9.34 -4.64 -8.36
C LYS A 74 8.74 -5.03 -7.00
N TRP A 75 8.39 -4.05 -6.19
CA TRP A 75 7.80 -4.30 -4.87
C TRP A 75 6.39 -4.89 -5.06
N PRO A 76 6.08 -6.10 -4.53
CA PRO A 76 4.74 -6.69 -4.71
C PRO A 76 3.62 -5.80 -4.17
N GLN A 77 3.92 -4.97 -3.16
CA GLN A 77 2.99 -4.04 -2.54
C GLN A 77 2.45 -2.97 -3.49
N ILE A 78 3.14 -2.68 -4.60
CA ILE A 78 2.69 -1.72 -5.62
C ILE A 78 2.08 -2.41 -6.84
N ASN A 79 1.75 -3.71 -6.75
CA ASN A 79 1.15 -4.45 -7.88
C ASN A 79 -0.24 -3.91 -8.28
N PHE A 80 -0.94 -3.20 -7.39
CA PHE A 80 -2.17 -2.49 -7.73
C PHE A 80 -1.95 -1.29 -8.66
N MET A 81 -0.70 -0.82 -8.83
CA MET A 81 -0.36 0.29 -9.70
C MET A 81 0.06 -0.24 -11.08
N GLU A 82 -0.72 0.11 -12.10
CA GLU A 82 -0.33 -0.08 -13.50
C GLU A 82 0.78 0.91 -13.90
N GLY A 83 1.73 0.47 -14.73
CA GLY A 83 2.69 1.36 -15.40
C GLY A 83 3.77 2.00 -14.52
N ILE A 84 4.13 1.42 -13.36
CA ILE A 84 5.42 1.74 -12.73
C ILE A 84 6.51 0.99 -13.50
N ASP A 85 7.11 1.67 -14.46
CA ASP A 85 8.37 1.26 -15.09
C ASP A 85 9.54 1.93 -14.36
N ASP A 86 10.62 1.18 -14.20
CA ASP A 86 11.89 1.67 -13.67
C ASP A 86 12.37 2.82 -14.56
N LYS A 87 12.28 4.06 -14.04
CA LYS A 87 12.92 5.22 -14.67
C LYS A 87 14.42 5.23 -14.38
#